data_AF-A0A9J7IIP8-F1
#
_entry.id   AF-A0A9J7IIP8-F1
#
_cell.length_a   1.000
_cell.length_b   1.000
_cell.length_c   1.000
_cell.angle_alpha   90.00
_cell.angle_beta   90.00
_cell.angle_gamma   90.00
#
_symmetry.space_group_name_H-M   'P 1'
#
loop_
_entity.id
_entity.type
_entity.pdbx_description
1 polymer ?
#
loop_
_entity_poly.entity_id
_entity_poly.type
_entity_poly.pdbx_seq_one_letter_code
_entity_poly.pdbx_strand_id
1 'polypeptide(L)'
;MCACLKLPALLLHTSDGIGVGSNLLYQHDLNTQVAMKRRSISLARQYDREMANQHFMTFDTFWGRPGHGAQAGKTRKLKLNNLLYGTPGCTSD
;
A
#
# COMPACT_ATOMS: atom_id res chain seq x y z
N MET A 1 -6.42 -78.55 0.41
CA MET A 1 -5.10 -78.01 0.05
C MET A 1 -5.29 -76.51 -0.17
N CYS A 2 -4.84 -75.68 0.77
CA CYS A 2 -5.06 -74.23 0.73
C CYS A 2 -3.82 -73.58 0.12
N ALA A 3 -3.94 -73.04 -1.09
CA ALA A 3 -2.84 -72.31 -1.74
C ALA A 3 -2.71 -70.94 -1.08
N CYS A 4 -1.79 -70.82 -0.13
CA CYS A 4 -1.43 -69.55 0.48
C CYS A 4 -0.60 -68.77 -0.56
N LEU A 5 -1.24 -67.85 -1.28
CA LEU A 5 -0.56 -66.86 -2.13
C LEU A 5 0.28 -65.96 -1.21
N LYS A 6 1.58 -66.26 -1.13
CA LYS A 6 2.57 -65.41 -0.45
C LYS A 6 2.85 -64.22 -1.36
N LEU A 7 2.05 -63.17 -1.22
CA LEU A 7 2.40 -61.85 -1.75
C LEU A 7 3.68 -61.39 -1.03
N PRO A 8 4.79 -61.11 -1.73
CA PRO A 8 5.95 -60.51 -1.09
C PRO A 8 5.56 -59.09 -0.67
N ALA A 9 5.98 -58.76 0.54
CA ALA A 9 5.78 -57.48 1.19
C ALA A 9 5.99 -56.31 0.20
N LEU A 10 5.02 -55.40 0.16
CA LEU A 10 5.24 -54.05 -0.34
C LEU A 10 6.24 -53.39 0.60
N LEU A 11 7.52 -53.63 0.31
CA LEU A 11 8.62 -52.85 0.84
C LEU A 11 8.39 -51.44 0.29
N LEU A 12 7.76 -50.58 1.08
CA LEU A 12 7.85 -49.13 0.88
C LEU A 12 9.34 -48.81 0.98
N HIS A 13 10.01 -48.79 -0.18
CA HIS A 13 11.28 -48.11 -0.33
C HIS A 13 10.99 -46.65 -0.01
N THR A 14 11.23 -46.24 1.24
CA THR A 14 11.43 -44.85 1.56
C THR A 14 12.70 -44.46 0.82
N SER A 15 12.53 -43.92 -0.39
CA SER A 15 13.61 -43.33 -1.15
C SER A 15 14.27 -42.27 -0.26
N ASP A 16 15.48 -42.59 0.18
CA ASP A 16 16.63 -41.73 0.35
C ASP A 16 16.39 -40.43 1.12
N GLY A 17 17.12 -40.28 2.23
CA GLY A 17 17.16 -39.06 3.06
C GLY A 17 17.49 -37.75 2.33
N ILE A 18 17.74 -37.79 1.02
CA ILE A 18 17.87 -36.64 0.12
C ILE A 18 16.53 -35.92 -0.10
N GLY A 19 15.40 -36.64 -0.16
CA GLY A 19 14.08 -36.04 -0.38
C GLY A 19 13.53 -35.25 0.82
N VAL A 20 13.89 -35.68 2.03
CA VAL A 20 13.49 -34.99 3.27
C VAL A 20 14.28 -33.69 3.44
N GLY A 21 15.57 -33.69 3.08
CA GLY A 21 16.40 -32.49 3.10
C GLY A 21 15.93 -31.41 2.13
N SER A 22 15.59 -31.79 0.89
CA SER A 22 15.06 -30.83 -0.10
C SER A 22 13.69 -30.29 0.27
N ASN A 23 12.81 -31.13 0.84
CA ASN A 23 11.50 -30.70 1.34
C ASN A 23 11.62 -29.75 2.54
N LEU A 24 12.53 -30.03 3.48
CA LEU A 24 12.80 -29.17 4.63
C LEU A 24 13.35 -27.80 4.20
N LEU A 25 14.28 -27.78 3.26
CA LEU A 25 14.84 -26.53 2.70
C LEU A 25 13.78 -25.71 1.98
N TYR A 26 12.93 -26.36 1.19
CA TYR A 26 11.83 -25.70 0.51
C TYR A 26 10.81 -25.11 1.51
N GLN A 27 10.44 -25.87 2.53
CA GLN A 27 9.53 -25.40 3.57
C GLN A 27 10.12 -24.22 4.37
N HIS A 28 11.43 -24.26 4.66
CA HIS A 28 12.15 -23.17 5.29
C HIS A 28 12.15 -21.90 4.42
N ASP A 29 12.41 -22.05 3.11
CA ASP A 29 12.42 -20.93 2.18
C ASP A 29 11.05 -20.26 2.09
N LEU A 30 9.97 -21.05 1.96
CA LEU A 30 8.60 -20.53 1.99
C LEU A 30 8.30 -19.75 3.28
N ASN A 31 8.69 -20.30 4.43
CA ASN A 31 8.51 -19.62 5.72
C ASN A 31 9.28 -18.29 5.77
N THR A 32 10.50 -18.27 5.22
CA THR A 32 11.32 -17.07 5.12
C THR A 32 10.66 -16.02 4.24
N GLN A 33 10.17 -16.41 3.05
CA GLN A 33 9.47 -15.51 2.13
C GLN A 33 8.21 -14.90 2.79
N VAL A 34 7.41 -15.72 3.48
CA VAL A 34 6.21 -15.25 4.20
C VAL A 34 6.59 -14.28 5.33
N ALA A 35 7.63 -14.60 6.10
CA ALA A 35 8.10 -13.73 7.18
C ALA A 35 8.60 -12.38 6.64
N MET A 36 9.39 -12.39 5.57
CA MET A 36 9.85 -11.17 4.90
C MET A 36 8.70 -10.33 4.37
N LYS A 37 7.73 -10.95 3.70
CA LYS A 37 6.53 -10.25 3.18
C LYS A 37 5.74 -9.59 4.30
N ARG A 38 5.49 -10.31 5.41
CA ARG A 38 4.79 -9.75 6.59
C ARG A 38 5.55 -8.55 7.18
N ARG A 39 6.88 -8.66 7.31
CA ARG A 39 7.72 -7.57 7.81
C ARG A 39 7.67 -6.35 6.90
N SER A 40 7.79 -6.55 5.59
CA SER A 40 7.70 -5.47 4.59
C SER A 40 6.37 -4.73 4.65
N ILE A 41 5.24 -5.46 4.71
CA ILE A 41 3.91 -4.85 4.85
C ILE A 41 3.78 -4.04 6.15
N SER A 42 4.29 -4.57 7.26
CA SER A 42 4.27 -3.87 8.54
C SER A 42 5.09 -2.58 8.49
N LEU A 43 6.26 -2.60 7.86
CA LEU A 43 7.13 -1.44 7.73
C LEU A 43 6.52 -0.37 6.82
N ALA A 44 5.91 -0.77 5.70
CA ALA A 44 5.20 0.16 4.82
C ALA A 44 4.06 0.88 5.56
N ARG A 45 3.24 0.13 6.32
CA ARG A 45 2.17 0.72 7.15
C ARG A 45 2.70 1.63 8.25
N GLN A 46 3.85 1.31 8.84
CA GLN A 46 4.49 2.18 9.82
C GLN A 46 4.96 3.48 9.16
N TYR A 47 5.64 3.38 8.02
CA TYR A 47 6.09 4.53 7.25
C TYR A 47 4.92 5.44 6.84
N ASP A 48 3.83 4.87 6.34
CA ASP A 48 2.63 5.64 5.98
C ASP A 48 2.06 6.40 7.19
N ARG A 49 2.03 5.77 8.36
CA ARG A 49 1.62 6.43 9.61
C ARG A 49 2.59 7.53 10.03
N GLU A 50 3.89 7.30 9.91
CA GLU A 50 4.91 8.30 10.23
C GLU A 50 4.85 9.49 9.27
N MET A 51 4.61 9.27 7.98
CA MET A 51 4.41 10.32 6.98
C MET A 51 3.11 11.09 7.21
N ALA A 52 2.02 10.40 7.53
CA ALA A 52 0.76 11.05 7.90
C ALA A 52 0.89 11.83 9.22
N ASN A 53 1.68 11.35 10.18
CA ASN A 53 1.97 12.08 11.42
C ASN A 53 2.91 13.28 11.18
N GLN A 54 3.70 13.28 10.10
CA GLN A 54 4.53 14.41 9.70
C GLN A 54 3.73 15.57 9.06
N HIS A 55 2.39 15.52 9.07
CA HIS A 55 1.49 16.52 8.44
C HIS A 55 1.42 17.90 9.15
N PHE A 56 2.48 18.32 9.84
CA PHE A 56 2.60 19.64 10.47
C PHE A 56 3.99 20.28 10.33
N MET A 57 4.95 19.64 9.62
CA MET A 57 6.33 20.16 9.52
C MET A 57 6.57 21.12 8.34
N THR A 58 5.54 21.47 7.57
CA THR A 58 5.61 22.48 6.49
C THR A 58 5.27 23.90 6.97
N PHE A 59 5.29 24.16 8.28
CA PHE A 59 4.91 25.47 8.81
C PHE A 59 5.87 26.62 8.51
N ASP A 60 7.07 26.34 8.00
CA ASP A 60 8.05 27.36 7.54
C ASP A 60 8.58 27.10 6.11
N THR A 61 7.95 26.22 5.33
CA THR A 61 8.39 25.94 3.94
C THR A 61 7.99 27.09 3.00
N PHE A 62 8.70 27.24 1.88
CA PHE A 62 8.51 28.33 0.90
C PHE A 62 7.05 28.57 0.46
N TRP A 63 6.19 27.54 0.43
CA TRP A 63 4.76 27.65 0.07
C TRP A 63 3.82 27.94 1.26
N GLY A 64 4.36 28.07 2.47
CA GLY A 64 3.64 28.37 3.70
C GLY A 64 2.69 27.26 4.16
N ARG A 65 1.87 27.60 5.17
CA ARG A 65 0.78 26.75 5.69
C ARG A 65 -0.16 26.32 4.54
N PRO A 66 -0.40 25.00 4.33
CA PRO A 66 -1.45 24.53 3.43
C PRO A 66 -2.78 25.22 3.80
N GLY A 67 -3.34 26.00 2.87
CA GLY A 67 -4.57 26.75 3.07
C GLY A 67 -4.43 28.22 3.54
N HIS A 68 -3.21 28.76 3.71
CA HIS A 68 -2.98 30.15 4.15
C HIS A 68 -2.12 31.00 3.19
N GLY A 69 -1.73 30.48 2.03
CA GLY A 69 -0.82 31.16 1.09
C GLY A 69 -1.40 32.31 0.26
N ALA A 70 -2.71 32.58 0.34
CA ALA A 70 -3.29 33.74 -0.33
C ALA A 70 -3.36 34.89 0.68
N GLN A 71 -2.57 35.94 0.46
CA GLN A 71 -2.78 37.20 1.18
C GLN A 71 -4.28 37.55 1.06
N ALA A 72 -4.88 37.98 2.18
CA ALA A 72 -6.23 38.52 2.20
C ALA A 72 -6.28 39.89 1.50
N GLY A 73 -5.73 39.99 0.29
CA GLY A 73 -6.06 41.04 -0.65
C GLY A 73 -7.56 40.97 -0.84
N LYS A 74 -8.25 42.07 -0.55
CA LYS A 74 -9.69 42.24 -0.76
C LYS A 74 -10.01 41.97 -2.23
N THR A 75 -10.18 40.71 -2.60
CA THR A 75 -10.76 40.34 -3.88
C THR A 75 -12.21 40.76 -3.77
N ARG A 76 -12.52 41.93 -4.33
CA ARG A 76 -13.90 42.28 -4.65
C ARG A 76 -14.37 41.19 -5.61
N LYS A 77 -15.01 40.15 -5.07
CA LYS A 77 -15.69 39.13 -5.87
C LYS A 77 -16.76 39.88 -6.65
N LEU A 78 -16.46 40.20 -7.90
CA LEU A 78 -17.49 40.63 -8.83
C LEU A 78 -18.46 39.45 -8.93
N LYS A 79 -19.76 39.70 -8.72
CA LYS A 79 -20.77 38.67 -8.85
C LYS A 79 -20.69 38.13 -10.28
N LEU A 80 -20.61 36.81 -10.45
CA LEU A 80 -20.40 36.16 -11.76
C LEU A 80 -21.35 36.71 -12.84
N ASN A 81 -22.62 36.96 -12.48
CA ASN A 81 -23.61 37.55 -13.38
C ASN A 81 -23.19 38.92 -13.95
N ASN A 82 -22.49 39.76 -13.18
CA ASN A 82 -22.03 41.07 -13.65
C ASN A 82 -20.89 40.94 -14.68
N LEU A 83 -20.09 39.87 -14.58
CA LEU A 83 -19.04 39.57 -15.55
C LEU A 83 -19.62 38.98 -16.84
N LEU A 84 -20.63 38.11 -16.70
CA LEU A 84 -21.25 37.41 -17.81
C LEU A 84 -22.23 38.27 -18.62
N TYR A 85 -22.94 39.19 -17.97
CA TYR A 85 -24.06 39.92 -18.58
C TYR A 85 -23.95 41.44 -18.47
N GLY A 86 -22.87 41.95 -17.87
CA GLY A 86 -22.75 43.37 -17.53
C GLY A 86 -23.70 43.79 -16.41
N THR A 87 -23.50 44.98 -15.83
CA THR A 87 -24.47 45.56 -14.90
C THR A 87 -25.63 46.13 -15.74
N PRO A 88 -26.89 45.67 -15.57
CA PRO A 88 -28.01 46.30 -16.24
C PRO A 88 -28.24 47.66 -15.59
N GLY A 89 -27.79 48.74 -16.23
CA GLY A 89 -28.05 50.10 -15.72
C GLY A 89 -27.21 51.25 -16.24
N CYS A 90 -26.17 51.05 -17.05
CA CYS A 90 -25.48 52.16 -17.70
C CYS A 90 -25.46 51.94 -19.21
N THR A 91 -26.62 52.16 -19.85
CA THR A 91 -26.66 52.66 -21.23
C THR A 91 -26.37 54.16 -21.16
N SER A 92 -25.34 54.58 -21.87
CA SER A 92 -24.87 55.95 -22.02
C SER A 92 -25.98 56.93 -22.45
N ASP A 93 -25.98 58.12 -21.85
CA ASP A 93 -26.30 59.36 -22.57
C ASP A 93 -24.99 59.96 -23.11
#